data_AF-R5JS57-F1
#
_entry.id   AF-R5JS57-F1
#
_cell.length_a   1.000
_cell.length_b   1.000
_cell.length_c   1.000
_cell.angle_alpha   90.00
_cell.angle_beta   90.00
_cell.angle_gamma   90.00
#
_symmetry.space_group_name_H-M   'P 1'
#
loop_
_entity.id
_entity.type
_entity.pdbx_description
1 polymer ?
#
loop_
_entity_poly.entity_id
_entity_poly.type
_entity_poly.pdbx_seq_one_letter_code
_entity_poly.pdbx_strand_id
1 'polypeptide(L)'
;MKLFLFFMLAVMVPLQLFSQYSLERTTHLPRPGDRLGKQEAAYKSPGAKGTGIVWNFSELENRNANYELRYTSPHPDSDTIIGIEHRTMYRYQLSGDTLFTPGYENSTTRIGYRIPESLLIFPFPYGRSLTTCFGGKGNYCNRLGIDICGRSTVTADATGLMILPGGDTLHHVLRVHTCKLVFERTGPGPAHAVAGLDTVTGPVCYRDSVNRYLADDSAHFQIDTWRWYAEGYRYPIFESMHSAICKSGKKSTHFSTSFYYPPEEQYYGLGGDPENQEKRDRRETDNRSEAFLTENPGEKGYGHAYEDELIRYACHSDGQEVSLNYILKTDSDVGIELYDIRGRRYSAVQKACQSAGSYREQLPLGGLPAGEYLLRIAVGDKTYGEKILKR
;
A
#
# COMPACT_ATOMS: atom_id res chain seq x y z
N MET A 1 -3.02 -68.80 12.83
CA MET A 1 -3.47 -67.60 13.57
C MET A 1 -2.80 -66.39 12.95
N LYS A 2 -3.59 -65.50 12.35
CA LYS A 2 -3.15 -64.32 11.59
C LYS A 2 -2.73 -63.22 12.57
N LEU A 3 -1.51 -62.71 12.46
CA LEU A 3 -1.08 -61.48 13.12
C LEU A 3 -1.10 -60.37 12.07
N PHE A 4 -2.09 -59.48 12.16
CA PHE A 4 -2.21 -58.29 11.30
C PHE A 4 -1.19 -57.25 11.77
N LEU A 5 -0.21 -56.92 10.91
CA LEU A 5 0.61 -55.73 11.06
C LEU A 5 -0.08 -54.60 10.27
N PHE A 6 -0.62 -53.61 10.98
CA PHE A 6 -1.16 -52.39 10.38
C PHE A 6 -0.02 -51.37 10.31
N PHE A 7 0.50 -51.10 9.11
CA PHE A 7 1.47 -50.03 8.86
C PHE A 7 0.67 -48.76 8.54
N MET A 8 0.55 -47.85 9.50
CA MET A 8 0.00 -46.51 9.26
C MET A 8 1.07 -45.65 8.58
N LEU A 9 0.96 -45.50 7.25
CA LEU A 9 1.74 -44.57 6.47
C LEU A 9 1.18 -43.15 6.71
N ALA A 10 1.84 -42.38 7.58
CA ALA A 10 1.52 -40.97 7.78
C ALA A 10 1.93 -40.19 6.52
N VAL A 11 0.96 -39.84 5.68
CA VAL A 11 1.14 -38.89 4.58
C VAL A 11 1.37 -37.51 5.19
N MET A 12 2.62 -37.10 5.31
CA MET A 12 2.96 -35.69 5.51
C MET A 12 2.66 -34.95 4.21
N VAL A 13 1.47 -34.35 4.13
CA VAL A 13 1.20 -33.32 3.14
C VAL A 13 2.04 -32.10 3.55
N PRO A 14 2.99 -31.63 2.72
CA PRO A 14 3.66 -30.37 2.98
C PRO A 14 2.62 -29.26 2.86
N LEU A 15 2.22 -28.69 4.01
CA LEU A 15 1.55 -27.40 4.04
C LEU A 15 2.52 -26.40 3.42
N GLN A 16 2.25 -25.99 2.18
CA GLN A 16 2.90 -24.81 1.60
C GLN A 16 2.43 -23.61 2.42
N LEU A 17 3.22 -23.25 3.42
CA LEU A 17 3.10 -21.98 4.13
C LEU A 17 3.52 -20.88 3.15
N PHE A 18 2.59 -20.38 2.35
CA PHE A 18 2.79 -19.09 1.71
C PHE A 18 2.92 -18.05 2.83
N SER A 19 4.13 -17.53 3.04
CA SER A 19 4.35 -16.43 3.96
C SER A 19 3.48 -15.26 3.50
N GLN A 20 2.44 -14.92 4.26
CA GLN A 20 1.62 -13.76 3.95
C GLN A 20 2.50 -12.52 3.94
N TYR A 21 2.34 -11.67 2.91
CA TYR A 21 3.11 -10.43 2.78
C TYR A 21 2.98 -9.59 4.06
N SER A 22 4.12 -9.09 4.49
CA SER A 22 4.35 -8.48 5.79
C SER A 22 5.29 -7.29 5.59
N LEU A 23 5.03 -6.18 6.30
CA LEU A 23 5.99 -5.09 6.33
C LEU A 23 7.19 -5.52 7.18
N GLU A 24 8.34 -5.71 6.55
CA GLU A 24 9.59 -6.05 7.24
C GLU A 24 10.47 -4.83 7.43
N ARG A 25 11.26 -4.83 8.51
CA ARG A 25 12.25 -3.77 8.80
C ARG A 25 13.19 -3.56 7.60
N THR A 26 13.71 -4.65 7.03
CA THR A 26 14.68 -4.57 5.92
C THR A 26 14.08 -3.96 4.66
N THR A 27 12.77 -4.06 4.46
CA THR A 27 12.12 -3.63 3.22
C THR A 27 11.40 -2.29 3.35
N HIS A 28 10.90 -1.90 4.54
CA HIS A 28 10.04 -0.73 4.71
C HIS A 28 10.56 0.32 5.70
N LEU A 29 11.73 0.10 6.31
CA LEU A 29 12.36 1.14 7.12
C LEU A 29 12.94 2.24 6.21
N PRO A 30 12.60 3.53 6.44
CA PRO A 30 13.22 4.63 5.71
C PRO A 30 14.74 4.61 5.87
N ARG A 31 15.49 4.95 4.82
CA ARG A 31 16.96 4.94 4.88
C ARG A 31 17.53 6.35 4.67
N PRO A 32 18.60 6.73 5.39
CA PRO A 32 19.32 7.95 5.08
C PRO A 32 19.80 7.95 3.62
N GLY A 33 19.54 9.04 2.90
CA GLY A 33 19.83 9.17 1.48
C GLY A 33 18.61 9.04 0.58
N ASP A 34 17.51 8.43 1.06
CA ASP A 34 16.29 8.24 0.27
C ASP A 34 15.69 9.58 -0.17
N ARG A 35 15.29 9.65 -1.43
CA ARG A 35 14.54 10.75 -2.02
C ARG A 35 13.47 10.20 -2.95
N LEU A 36 12.26 10.70 -2.84
CA LEU A 36 11.15 10.32 -3.72
C LEU A 36 10.13 11.44 -3.83
N GLY A 37 9.51 11.57 -5.00
CA GLY A 37 8.34 12.42 -5.20
C GLY A 37 7.04 11.74 -4.80
N LYS A 38 6.11 12.49 -4.20
CA LYS A 38 4.69 12.13 -4.11
C LYS A 38 3.83 13.23 -4.73
N GLN A 39 2.67 12.84 -5.26
CA GLN A 39 1.73 13.72 -5.94
C GLN A 39 0.47 13.85 -5.08
N GLU A 40 0.04 15.08 -4.78
CA GLU A 40 -1.29 15.26 -4.18
C GLU A 40 -2.38 14.95 -5.20
N ALA A 41 -3.40 14.22 -4.74
CA ALA A 41 -4.55 13.82 -5.51
C ALA A 41 -5.84 14.23 -4.78
N ALA A 42 -6.95 14.25 -5.52
CA ALA A 42 -8.26 14.36 -4.90
C ALA A 42 -8.46 13.24 -3.86
N TYR A 43 -9.05 13.59 -2.71
CA TYR A 43 -9.27 12.62 -1.64
C TYR A 43 -10.03 11.40 -2.14
N LYS A 44 -9.47 10.21 -1.91
CA LYS A 44 -10.14 8.94 -2.16
C LYS A 44 -10.50 8.30 -0.81
N SER A 45 -11.75 7.87 -0.68
CA SER A 45 -12.17 7.12 0.51
C SER A 45 -11.44 5.77 0.55
N PRO A 46 -10.96 5.32 1.72
CA PRO A 46 -10.20 4.07 1.83
C PRO A 46 -11.02 2.81 1.51
N GLY A 47 -12.35 2.88 1.58
CA GLY A 47 -13.24 1.75 1.34
C GLY A 47 -13.30 0.74 2.49
N ALA A 48 -13.78 -0.47 2.21
CA ALA A 48 -13.98 -1.53 3.19
C ALA A 48 -12.66 -2.07 3.79
N LYS A 49 -12.78 -2.78 4.92
CA LYS A 49 -11.71 -3.59 5.54
C LYS A 49 -11.85 -5.04 5.06
N GLY A 50 -10.79 -5.85 5.18
CA GLY A 50 -10.83 -7.26 4.82
C GLY A 50 -9.84 -7.66 3.73
N THR A 51 -9.96 -8.89 3.24
CA THR A 51 -9.09 -9.49 2.22
C THR A 51 -9.75 -9.43 0.84
N GLY A 52 -8.95 -9.40 -0.23
CA GLY A 52 -9.45 -9.42 -1.61
C GLY A 52 -10.07 -8.09 -2.07
N ILE A 53 -9.70 -6.98 -1.43
CA ILE A 53 -10.21 -5.65 -1.79
C ILE A 53 -9.56 -5.17 -3.09
N VAL A 54 -10.36 -4.63 -4.01
CA VAL A 54 -9.86 -3.97 -5.21
C VAL A 54 -9.89 -2.47 -5.02
N TRP A 55 -8.71 -1.85 -5.05
CA TRP A 55 -8.55 -0.40 -5.07
C TRP A 55 -8.27 0.07 -6.49
N ASN A 56 -9.25 0.75 -7.09
CA ASN A 56 -9.09 1.30 -8.43
C ASN A 56 -8.67 2.78 -8.37
N PHE A 57 -7.43 3.05 -8.76
CA PHE A 57 -6.83 4.37 -8.84
C PHE A 57 -6.43 4.77 -10.28
N SER A 58 -6.95 4.08 -11.30
CA SER A 58 -6.63 4.35 -12.71
C SER A 58 -7.00 5.78 -13.15
N GLU A 59 -8.07 6.33 -12.58
CA GLU A 59 -8.61 7.67 -12.86
C GLU A 59 -8.17 8.71 -11.80
N LEU A 60 -6.96 8.59 -11.24
CA LEU A 60 -6.44 9.59 -10.30
C LEU A 60 -6.22 10.93 -11.01
N GLU A 61 -6.97 11.95 -10.58
CA GLU A 61 -6.72 13.34 -10.95
C GLU A 61 -5.52 13.89 -10.16
N ASN A 62 -4.39 14.05 -10.84
CA ASN A 62 -3.19 14.65 -10.26
C ASN A 62 -3.36 16.16 -10.06
N ARG A 63 -3.31 16.62 -8.81
CA ARG A 63 -3.36 18.04 -8.44
C ARG A 63 -1.94 18.64 -8.42
N ASN A 64 -1.16 18.36 -9.46
CA ASN A 64 0.06 19.04 -9.92
C ASN A 64 1.10 19.60 -8.92
N ALA A 65 1.08 19.20 -7.65
CA ALA A 65 2.08 19.53 -6.65
C ALA A 65 2.94 18.28 -6.39
N ASN A 66 4.12 18.25 -7.01
CA ASN A 66 5.15 17.27 -6.66
C ASN A 66 5.73 17.67 -5.31
N TYR A 67 5.53 16.82 -4.31
CA TYR A 67 6.09 16.96 -2.98
C TYR A 67 7.29 16.04 -2.84
N GLU A 68 8.45 16.63 -2.59
CA GLU A 68 9.67 15.87 -2.35
C GLU A 68 9.69 15.37 -0.89
N LEU A 69 9.94 14.08 -0.73
CA LEU A 69 10.34 13.47 0.54
C LEU A 69 11.84 13.25 0.53
N ARG A 70 12.51 13.62 1.62
CA ARG A 70 13.96 13.39 1.78
C ARG A 70 14.24 12.79 3.15
N TYR A 71 15.07 11.76 3.19
CA TYR A 71 15.50 11.15 4.44
C TYR A 71 17.00 11.36 4.61
N THR A 72 17.39 11.86 5.76
CA THR A 72 18.79 12.14 6.11
C THR A 72 19.13 11.58 7.47
N SER A 73 20.41 11.51 7.77
CA SER A 73 20.91 11.26 9.12
C SER A 73 21.65 12.51 9.60
N PRO A 74 21.47 12.96 10.86
CA PRO A 74 22.18 14.14 11.37
C PRO A 74 23.70 13.93 11.45
N HIS A 75 24.16 12.69 11.63
CA HIS A 75 25.57 12.30 11.58
C HIS A 75 25.71 10.84 11.15
N PRO A 76 26.83 10.42 10.54
CA PRO A 76 26.99 9.06 10.00
C PRO A 76 26.68 7.94 11.01
N ASP A 77 27.01 8.15 12.29
CA ASP A 77 26.81 7.17 13.37
C ASP A 77 25.49 7.35 14.12
N SER A 78 24.52 8.10 13.57
CA SER A 78 23.22 8.33 14.22
C SER A 78 22.26 7.19 13.94
N ASP A 79 21.63 6.68 15.01
CA ASP A 79 20.45 5.80 14.90
C ASP A 79 19.15 6.59 14.59
N THR A 80 19.24 7.92 14.44
CA THR A 80 18.09 8.78 14.14
C THR A 80 18.01 9.08 12.64
N ILE A 81 16.87 8.81 12.04
CA ILE A 81 16.54 9.22 10.68
C ILE A 81 15.68 10.48 10.73
N ILE A 82 15.98 11.46 9.89
CA ILE A 82 15.21 12.70 9.74
C ILE A 82 14.51 12.64 8.38
N GLY A 83 13.19 12.53 8.38
CA GLY A 83 12.38 12.68 7.17
C GLY A 83 11.91 14.12 7.02
N ILE A 84 12.10 14.70 5.85
CA ILE A 84 11.73 16.07 5.52
C ILE A 84 10.60 16.00 4.49
N GLU A 85 9.45 16.55 4.86
CA GLU A 85 8.24 16.53 4.04
C GLU A 85 7.45 17.83 4.29
N HIS A 86 7.03 18.53 3.24
CA HIS A 86 6.26 19.78 3.34
C HIS A 86 6.86 20.81 4.32
N ARG A 87 8.18 21.01 4.30
CA ARG A 87 8.92 21.91 5.24
C ARG A 87 8.82 21.51 6.72
N THR A 88 8.40 20.29 7.01
CA THR A 88 8.39 19.70 8.34
C THR A 88 9.43 18.58 8.41
N MET A 89 10.23 18.59 9.47
CA MET A 89 11.22 17.57 9.78
C MET A 89 10.64 16.64 10.84
N TYR A 90 10.43 15.39 10.48
CA TYR A 90 10.01 14.32 11.37
C TYR A 90 11.23 13.50 11.78
N ARG A 91 11.39 13.26 13.08
CA ARG A 91 12.44 12.40 13.59
C ARG A 91 11.91 10.98 13.74
N TYR A 92 12.71 10.01 13.35
CA TYR A 92 12.42 8.59 13.44
C TYR A 92 13.56 7.89 14.18
N GLN A 93 13.21 7.00 15.09
CA GLN A 93 14.19 6.21 15.84
C GLN A 93 13.69 4.77 15.93
N LEU A 94 14.54 3.83 15.54
CA LEU A 94 14.25 2.41 15.67
C LEU A 94 14.80 1.92 17.02
N SER A 95 13.97 1.22 17.80
CA SER A 95 14.42 0.51 18.99
C SER A 95 13.85 -0.91 18.98
N GLY A 96 14.73 -1.91 18.94
CA GLY A 96 14.35 -3.29 18.72
C GLY A 96 13.65 -3.48 17.37
N ASP A 97 12.37 -3.85 17.43
CA ASP A 97 11.49 -4.09 16.28
C ASP A 97 10.52 -2.92 16.00
N THR A 98 10.54 -1.88 16.84
CA THR A 98 9.55 -0.81 16.83
C THR A 98 10.15 0.49 16.31
N LEU A 99 9.47 1.10 15.34
CA LEU A 99 9.79 2.43 14.82
C LEU A 99 9.02 3.49 15.59
N PHE A 100 9.74 4.43 16.19
CA PHE A 100 9.19 5.54 16.95
C PHE A 100 9.35 6.87 16.22
N THR A 101 8.48 7.83 16.52
CA THR A 101 8.74 9.25 16.25
C THR A 101 8.96 10.01 17.57
N PRO A 102 10.19 10.50 17.84
CA PRO A 102 10.48 11.31 19.01
C PRO A 102 9.92 12.74 18.93
N GLY A 103 9.47 13.18 17.77
CA GLY A 103 8.95 14.54 17.58
C GLY A 103 9.09 15.03 16.15
N TYR A 104 8.61 16.25 15.92
CA TYR A 104 8.70 16.93 14.63
C TYR A 104 8.92 18.43 14.82
N GLU A 105 9.48 19.07 13.80
CA GLU A 105 9.67 20.52 13.78
C GLU A 105 9.50 21.11 12.39
N ASN A 106 8.88 22.29 12.33
CA ASN A 106 8.79 23.14 11.14
C ASN A 106 9.14 24.58 11.54
N SER A 107 8.99 25.54 10.62
CA SER A 107 9.40 26.92 10.86
C SER A 107 8.67 27.63 12.02
N THR A 108 7.48 27.15 12.41
CA THR A 108 6.67 27.77 13.46
C THR A 108 6.49 26.88 14.69
N THR A 109 6.65 25.56 14.55
CA THR A 109 6.25 24.60 15.59
C THR A 109 7.37 23.61 15.82
N ARG A 110 7.70 23.36 17.09
CA ARG A 110 8.62 22.29 17.50
C ARG A 110 7.96 21.45 18.58
N ILE A 111 7.78 20.16 18.32
CA ILE A 111 7.24 19.18 19.28
C ILE A 111 8.32 18.16 19.63
N GLY A 112 8.53 17.93 20.92
CA GLY A 112 9.33 16.83 21.45
C GLY A 112 8.47 15.93 22.33
N TYR A 113 8.37 14.65 21.96
CA TYR A 113 7.69 13.64 22.74
C TYR A 113 8.61 13.09 23.83
N ARG A 114 8.15 13.12 25.08
CA ARG A 114 8.81 12.39 26.18
C ARG A 114 8.40 10.93 26.19
N ILE A 115 7.15 10.67 25.79
CA ILE A 115 6.62 9.34 25.50
C ILE A 115 6.39 9.30 23.99
N PRO A 116 7.35 8.77 23.21
CA PRO A 116 7.30 8.82 21.75
C PRO A 116 6.15 7.96 21.21
N GLU A 117 5.64 8.37 20.06
CA GLU A 117 4.63 7.59 19.36
C GLU A 117 5.29 6.41 18.62
N SER A 118 4.76 5.20 18.80
CA SER A 118 5.11 4.04 17.98
C SER A 118 4.36 4.09 16.66
N LEU A 119 5.10 4.22 15.55
CA LEU A 119 4.54 4.32 14.20
C LEU A 119 4.25 2.94 13.60
N LEU A 120 5.19 2.01 13.73
CA LEU A 120 5.13 0.65 13.16
C LEU A 120 5.95 -0.32 14.04
N ILE A 121 5.58 -1.60 14.03
CA ILE A 121 6.35 -2.69 14.64
C ILE A 121 6.60 -3.75 13.56
N PHE A 122 7.83 -4.15 13.35
CA PHE A 122 8.20 -5.11 12.32
C PHE A 122 8.37 -6.52 12.91
N PRO A 123 7.91 -7.60 12.26
CA PRO A 123 7.07 -7.62 11.07
C PRO A 123 5.65 -7.12 11.33
N PHE A 124 5.03 -6.45 10.35
CA PHE A 124 3.64 -5.98 10.41
C PHE A 124 2.75 -6.67 9.37
N PRO A 125 2.35 -7.95 9.60
CA PRO A 125 1.45 -8.68 8.71
C PRO A 125 0.00 -8.20 8.81
N TYR A 126 -0.84 -8.62 7.86
CA TYR A 126 -2.28 -8.43 7.89
C TYR A 126 -2.90 -8.90 9.23
N GLY A 127 -3.84 -8.12 9.76
CA GLY A 127 -4.50 -8.37 11.04
C GLY A 127 -3.71 -7.89 12.26
N ARG A 128 -2.42 -7.56 12.12
CA ARG A 128 -1.64 -7.01 13.24
C ARG A 128 -2.18 -5.63 13.64
N SER A 129 -2.24 -5.38 14.94
CA SER A 129 -2.65 -4.11 15.51
C SER A 129 -1.78 -3.71 16.70
N LEU A 130 -1.58 -2.42 16.88
CA LEU A 130 -0.87 -1.81 18.01
C LEU A 130 -1.65 -0.60 18.48
N THR A 131 -1.79 -0.43 19.79
CA THR A 131 -2.31 0.80 20.40
C THR A 131 -1.30 1.35 21.41
N THR A 132 -0.91 2.61 21.24
CA THR A 132 0.02 3.30 22.14
C THR A 132 -0.53 4.65 22.57
N CYS A 133 -0.08 5.13 23.73
CA CYS A 133 -0.27 6.51 24.14
C CYS A 133 1.03 7.26 23.93
N PHE A 134 0.94 8.52 23.52
CA PHE A 134 2.10 9.40 23.35
C PHE A 134 1.85 10.72 24.08
N GLY A 135 2.93 11.39 24.44
CA GLY A 135 2.88 12.59 25.26
C GLY A 135 4.16 13.39 25.16
N GLY A 136 4.02 14.69 25.04
CA GLY A 136 5.13 15.59 24.78
C GLY A 136 4.82 17.03 25.11
N LYS A 137 5.82 17.86 24.84
CA LYS A 137 5.69 19.30 24.89
C LYS A 137 6.24 19.90 23.62
N GLY A 138 5.84 21.13 23.37
CA GLY A 138 6.34 21.86 22.24
C GLY A 138 6.24 23.35 22.43
N ASN A 139 6.60 24.03 21.36
CA ASN A 139 6.59 25.46 21.30
C ASN A 139 6.07 25.91 19.93
N TYR A 140 5.20 26.92 19.96
CA TYR A 140 4.73 27.63 18.78
C TYR A 140 5.30 29.05 18.75
N CYS A 141 6.00 29.37 17.65
CA CYS A 141 6.58 30.67 17.33
C CYS A 141 7.48 31.27 18.43
N ASN A 142 8.12 30.43 19.26
CA ASN A 142 8.87 30.83 20.46
C ASN A 142 8.06 31.67 21.45
N ARG A 143 6.73 31.55 21.43
CA ARG A 143 5.81 32.38 22.22
C ARG A 143 4.84 31.59 23.07
N LEU A 144 4.32 30.49 22.52
CA LEU A 144 3.31 29.69 23.20
C LEU A 144 3.86 28.30 23.50
N GLY A 145 3.67 27.87 24.75
CA GLY A 145 3.93 26.48 25.14
C GLY A 145 2.80 25.59 24.63
N ILE A 146 3.16 24.43 24.11
CA ILE A 146 2.23 23.37 23.71
C ILE A 146 2.41 22.20 24.66
N ASP A 147 1.34 21.74 25.29
CA ASP A 147 1.26 20.42 25.91
C ASP A 147 0.42 19.52 25.00
N ILE A 148 0.99 18.41 24.54
CA ILE A 148 0.36 17.49 23.58
C ILE A 148 0.37 16.07 24.14
N CYS A 149 -0.75 15.37 23.97
CA CYS A 149 -0.80 13.93 24.18
C CYS A 149 -1.89 13.29 23.34
N GLY A 150 -1.87 11.97 23.30
CA GLY A 150 -2.85 11.26 22.51
C GLY A 150 -2.75 9.76 22.61
N ARG A 151 -3.62 9.12 21.83
CA ARG A 151 -3.65 7.68 21.61
C ARG A 151 -3.55 7.41 20.11
N SER A 152 -2.62 6.56 19.72
CA SER A 152 -2.43 6.10 18.34
C SER A 152 -2.79 4.62 18.25
N THR A 153 -3.62 4.26 17.28
CA THR A 153 -3.97 2.87 16.97
C THR A 153 -3.58 2.59 15.53
N VAL A 154 -2.69 1.64 15.30
CA VAL A 154 -2.18 1.26 13.97
C VAL A 154 -2.63 -0.17 13.69
N THR A 155 -3.31 -0.41 12.57
CA THR A 155 -3.84 -1.75 12.22
C THR A 155 -3.64 -2.04 10.73
N ALA A 156 -3.10 -3.20 10.40
CA ALA A 156 -3.08 -3.72 9.04
C ALA A 156 -4.45 -4.32 8.71
N ASP A 157 -5.36 -3.50 8.19
CA ASP A 157 -6.80 -3.77 8.22
C ASP A 157 -7.40 -4.23 6.89
N ALA A 158 -6.64 -4.18 5.79
CA ALA A 158 -7.07 -4.73 4.52
C ALA A 158 -5.90 -5.24 3.66
N THR A 159 -6.19 -6.18 2.77
CA THR A 159 -5.27 -6.62 1.71
C THR A 159 -5.99 -6.91 0.41
N GLY A 160 -5.32 -6.74 -0.72
CA GLY A 160 -5.90 -7.03 -2.02
C GLY A 160 -5.09 -6.49 -3.19
N LEU A 161 -5.79 -5.99 -4.21
CA LEU A 161 -5.27 -5.60 -5.51
C LEU A 161 -5.41 -4.08 -5.70
N MET A 162 -4.40 -3.44 -6.27
CA MET A 162 -4.43 -2.01 -6.60
C MET A 162 -4.21 -1.81 -8.09
N ILE A 163 -5.13 -1.10 -8.75
CA ILE A 163 -5.00 -0.65 -10.13
C ILE A 163 -4.44 0.76 -10.11
N LEU A 164 -3.30 0.98 -10.76
CA LEU A 164 -2.55 2.23 -10.77
C LEU A 164 -2.99 3.17 -11.90
N PRO A 165 -2.66 4.47 -11.81
CA PRO A 165 -2.67 5.37 -12.95
C PRO A 165 -1.89 4.76 -14.12
N GLY A 166 -2.50 4.70 -15.30
CA GLY A 166 -1.91 4.04 -16.48
C GLY A 166 -2.33 2.58 -16.68
N GLY A 167 -3.02 1.97 -15.71
CA GLY A 167 -3.67 0.66 -15.84
C GLY A 167 -2.84 -0.53 -15.37
N ASP A 168 -1.63 -0.32 -14.86
CA ASP A 168 -0.84 -1.38 -14.22
C ASP A 168 -1.47 -1.83 -12.90
N THR A 169 -1.15 -3.04 -12.44
CA THR A 169 -1.79 -3.68 -11.29
C THR A 169 -0.79 -4.25 -10.30
N LEU A 170 -0.91 -3.84 -9.04
CA LEU A 170 -0.14 -4.36 -7.92
C LEU A 170 -0.96 -5.38 -7.12
N HIS A 171 -0.39 -6.58 -6.95
CA HIS A 171 -0.97 -7.68 -6.19
C HIS A 171 -0.43 -7.73 -4.75
N HIS A 172 -1.22 -8.31 -3.85
CA HIS A 172 -0.91 -8.46 -2.42
C HIS A 172 -0.57 -7.14 -1.72
N VAL A 173 -1.29 -6.08 -2.08
CA VAL A 173 -1.17 -4.78 -1.41
C VAL A 173 -1.72 -4.90 0.01
N LEU A 174 -1.00 -4.35 0.98
CA LEU A 174 -1.39 -4.29 2.39
C LEU A 174 -1.76 -2.86 2.77
N ARG A 175 -2.95 -2.65 3.32
CA ARG A 175 -3.38 -1.36 3.85
C ARG A 175 -3.16 -1.31 5.36
N VAL A 176 -2.45 -0.28 5.80
CA VAL A 176 -2.28 0.08 7.22
C VAL A 176 -3.13 1.32 7.52
N HIS A 177 -4.04 1.19 8.47
CA HIS A 177 -4.84 2.27 9.03
C HIS A 177 -4.25 2.73 10.36
N THR A 178 -3.88 4.01 10.44
CA THR A 178 -3.51 4.69 11.68
C THR A 178 -4.62 5.64 12.08
N CYS A 179 -5.20 5.44 13.27
CA CYS A 179 -6.14 6.35 13.90
C CYS A 179 -5.46 7.02 15.10
N LYS A 180 -5.27 8.34 15.06
CA LYS A 180 -4.70 9.12 16.15
C LYS A 180 -5.74 10.04 16.77
N LEU A 181 -5.85 10.02 18.09
CA LEU A 181 -6.60 10.98 18.87
C LEU A 181 -5.59 11.91 19.55
N VAL A 182 -5.65 13.20 19.26
CA VAL A 182 -4.68 14.21 19.72
C VAL A 182 -5.38 15.27 20.57
N PHE A 183 -4.92 15.40 21.81
CA PHE A 183 -5.30 16.45 22.74
C PHE A 183 -4.16 17.46 22.82
N GLU A 184 -4.46 18.71 22.49
CA GLU A 184 -3.50 19.80 22.52
C GLU A 184 -4.00 20.91 23.43
N ARG A 185 -3.12 21.41 24.31
CA ARG A 185 -3.37 22.61 25.11
C ARG A 185 -2.25 23.59 24.84
N THR A 186 -2.64 24.78 24.41
CA THR A 186 -1.72 25.89 24.19
C THR A 186 -1.87 26.89 25.33
N GLY A 187 -0.75 27.41 25.84
CA GLY A 187 -0.77 28.39 26.91
C GLY A 187 0.45 29.31 26.91
N PRO A 188 0.47 30.34 27.77
CA PRO A 188 1.66 31.15 28.00
C PRO A 188 2.77 30.23 28.52
N GLY A 189 3.87 30.14 27.77
CA GLY A 189 5.02 29.29 28.13
C GLY A 189 6.32 30.05 27.91
N PRO A 190 7.41 29.72 28.63
CA PRO A 190 8.65 30.48 28.54
C PRO A 190 9.20 30.46 27.11
N ALA A 191 9.55 31.64 26.60
CA ALA A 191 10.12 31.87 25.26
C ALA A 191 11.49 31.17 25.02
N HIS A 192 12.04 30.52 26.05
CA HIS A 192 13.41 30.00 26.09
C HIS A 192 13.53 28.52 26.47
N ALA A 193 12.48 27.71 26.35
CA ALA A 193 12.63 26.26 26.45
C ALA A 193 13.33 25.73 25.18
N VAL A 194 14.65 25.92 25.09
CA VAL A 194 15.52 25.21 24.14
C VAL A 194 15.36 23.74 24.46
N ALA A 195 14.57 23.00 23.70
CA ALA A 195 14.36 21.58 23.91
C ALA A 195 15.62 20.79 23.53
N GLY A 196 16.52 20.62 24.48
CA GLY A 196 17.27 19.37 24.64
C GLY A 196 16.37 18.36 25.36
N LEU A 197 16.74 17.09 25.31
CA LEU A 197 16.00 16.01 25.97
C LEU A 197 15.83 16.25 27.49
N ASP A 198 16.71 17.07 28.09
CA ASP A 198 16.78 17.34 29.53
C ASP A 198 16.22 18.69 30.01
N THR A 199 15.86 19.63 29.14
CA THR A 199 15.56 21.02 29.55
C THR A 199 14.07 21.37 29.60
N VAL A 200 13.19 20.46 29.20
CA VAL A 200 11.75 20.68 29.28
C VAL A 200 11.29 20.35 30.69
N THR A 201 11.13 21.35 31.57
CA THR A 201 10.55 21.16 32.91
C THR A 201 9.02 21.18 32.89
N GLY A 202 8.39 20.36 33.73
CA GLY A 202 6.93 20.32 33.94
C GLY A 202 6.26 18.96 33.65
N PRO A 203 5.01 18.78 34.11
CA PRO A 203 4.27 17.52 33.97
C PRO A 203 3.97 17.22 32.50
N VAL A 204 4.06 15.95 32.12
CA VAL A 204 3.68 15.43 30.80
C VAL A 204 2.31 14.76 30.95
N CYS A 205 1.47 14.89 29.94
CA CYS A 205 0.22 14.15 29.90
C CYS A 205 0.52 12.64 29.73
N TYR A 206 0.17 11.85 30.75
CA TYR A 206 0.36 10.40 30.80
C TYR A 206 -0.89 9.65 30.33
N ARG A 207 -0.81 8.31 30.29
CA ARG A 207 -1.91 7.42 29.86
C ARG A 207 -3.22 7.65 30.62
N ASP A 208 -3.14 7.93 31.92
CA ASP A 208 -4.31 8.25 32.75
C ASP A 208 -5.00 9.54 32.31
N SER A 209 -4.22 10.54 31.91
CA SER A 209 -4.70 11.83 31.41
C SER A 209 -5.35 11.69 30.04
N VAL A 210 -4.79 10.88 29.15
CA VAL A 210 -5.40 10.53 27.86
C VAL A 210 -6.76 9.85 28.08
N ASN A 211 -6.83 8.84 28.95
CA ASN A 211 -8.07 8.16 29.27
C ASN A 211 -9.11 9.10 29.89
N ARG A 212 -8.68 10.02 30.78
CA ARG A 212 -9.55 11.04 31.36
C ARG A 212 -10.12 11.96 30.28
N TYR A 213 -9.29 12.51 29.39
CA TYR A 213 -9.77 13.39 28.32
C TYR A 213 -10.74 12.69 27.36
N LEU A 214 -10.54 11.40 27.10
CA LEU A 214 -11.48 10.58 26.34
C LEU A 214 -12.81 10.38 27.09
N ALA A 215 -12.79 10.21 28.41
CA ALA A 215 -13.98 10.05 29.22
C ALA A 215 -14.76 11.37 29.39
N ASP A 216 -14.06 12.49 29.50
CA ASP A 216 -14.63 13.84 29.71
C ASP A 216 -15.09 14.50 28.39
N ASP A 217 -15.06 13.77 27.26
CA ASP A 217 -15.44 14.27 25.92
C ASP A 217 -14.74 15.60 25.55
N SER A 218 -13.47 15.68 25.93
CA SER A 218 -12.62 16.85 25.66
C SER A 218 -12.43 17.03 24.16
N ALA A 219 -12.33 18.30 23.73
CA ALA A 219 -12.06 18.61 22.35
C ALA A 219 -10.72 17.99 21.91
N HIS A 220 -10.73 17.26 20.80
CA HIS A 220 -9.54 16.58 20.27
C HIS A 220 -9.56 16.51 18.76
N PHE A 221 -8.38 16.39 18.16
CA PHE A 221 -8.26 16.02 16.76
C PHE A 221 -8.30 14.51 16.62
N GLN A 222 -9.13 14.02 15.71
CA GLN A 222 -9.03 12.66 15.18
C GLN A 222 -8.35 12.74 13.81
N ILE A 223 -7.22 12.05 13.67
CA ILE A 223 -6.46 11.97 12.44
C ILE A 223 -6.43 10.51 12.01
N ASP A 224 -7.10 10.21 10.91
CA ASP A 224 -7.06 8.92 10.26
C ASP A 224 -6.13 8.98 9.04
N THR A 225 -5.20 8.04 8.94
CA THR A 225 -4.31 7.89 7.80
C THR A 225 -4.33 6.45 7.34
N TRP A 226 -4.61 6.24 6.06
CA TRP A 226 -4.55 4.93 5.39
C TRP A 226 -3.39 4.94 4.43
N ARG A 227 -2.51 3.94 4.53
CA ARG A 227 -1.34 3.77 3.66
C ARG A 227 -1.38 2.40 3.03
N TRP A 228 -1.22 2.34 1.72
CA TRP A 228 -1.18 1.10 0.97
C TRP A 228 0.27 0.78 0.60
N TYR A 229 0.76 -0.35 1.07
CA TYR A 229 2.10 -0.84 0.82
C TYR A 229 2.04 -2.00 -0.16
N ALA A 230 2.93 -1.98 -1.15
CA ALA A 230 3.09 -3.07 -2.10
C ALA A 230 4.44 -3.75 -1.86
N GLU A 231 4.48 -5.06 -2.06
CA GLU A 231 5.72 -5.80 -1.90
C GLU A 231 6.76 -5.37 -2.93
N GLY A 232 8.00 -5.21 -2.48
CA GLY A 232 9.08 -4.70 -3.32
C GLY A 232 9.07 -3.18 -3.44
N TYR A 233 8.30 -2.46 -2.61
CA TYR A 233 8.34 -1.00 -2.53
C TYR A 233 8.49 -0.58 -1.07
N ARG A 234 9.47 0.29 -0.79
CA ARG A 234 9.84 0.67 0.57
C ARG A 234 8.81 1.58 1.24
N TYR A 235 8.22 2.48 0.47
CA TYR A 235 7.24 3.47 0.90
C TYR A 235 5.84 3.07 0.39
N PRO A 236 4.76 3.63 0.97
CA PRO A 236 3.42 3.41 0.45
C PRO A 236 3.35 3.76 -1.04
N ILE A 237 2.44 3.12 -1.78
CA ILE A 237 2.07 3.49 -3.15
C ILE A 237 0.96 4.54 -3.15
N PHE A 238 0.12 4.52 -2.12
CA PHE A 238 -0.96 5.47 -1.95
C PHE A 238 -1.15 5.80 -0.47
N GLU A 239 -1.64 7.01 -0.19
CA GLU A 239 -2.00 7.48 1.14
C GLU A 239 -3.30 8.28 1.06
N SER A 240 -4.18 8.09 2.04
CA SER A 240 -5.35 8.94 2.26
C SER A 240 -5.36 9.40 3.69
N MET A 241 -5.62 10.68 3.91
CA MET A 241 -5.66 11.30 5.23
C MET A 241 -6.99 12.01 5.42
N HIS A 242 -7.60 11.79 6.58
CA HIS A 242 -8.80 12.48 7.02
C HIS A 242 -8.57 13.03 8.43
N SER A 243 -8.72 14.34 8.60
CA SER A 243 -8.64 15.01 9.89
C SER A 243 -10.00 15.56 10.26
N ALA A 244 -10.41 15.33 11.50
CA ALA A 244 -11.62 15.88 12.08
C ALA A 244 -11.36 16.43 13.47
N ILE A 245 -12.13 17.46 13.84
CA ILE A 245 -12.19 17.98 15.20
C ILE A 245 -13.41 17.36 15.85
N CYS A 246 -13.22 16.70 16.99
CA CYS A 246 -14.25 16.07 17.80
C CYS A 246 -14.41 16.89 19.08
N LYS A 247 -15.64 17.33 19.38
CA LYS A 247 -15.96 18.07 20.61
C LYS A 247 -17.40 17.79 21.03
N SER A 248 -17.61 17.36 22.27
CA SER A 248 -18.95 17.18 22.84
C SER A 248 -19.83 16.25 21.96
N GLY A 249 -19.25 15.13 21.52
CA GLY A 249 -19.89 14.16 20.61
C GLY A 249 -20.10 14.63 19.17
N LYS A 250 -19.81 15.89 18.84
CA LYS A 250 -19.88 16.40 17.46
C LYS A 250 -18.54 16.24 16.76
N LYS A 251 -18.58 15.71 15.54
CA LYS A 251 -17.42 15.56 14.65
C LYS A 251 -17.55 16.51 13.46
N SER A 252 -16.57 17.38 13.27
CA SER A 252 -16.47 18.27 12.12
C SER A 252 -15.19 17.99 11.35
N THR A 253 -15.31 17.72 10.04
CA THR A 253 -14.14 17.53 9.16
C THR A 253 -13.30 18.80 9.15
N HIS A 254 -12.00 18.65 9.40
CA HIS A 254 -11.02 19.71 9.33
C HIS A 254 -10.39 19.76 7.93
N PHE A 255 -9.87 18.65 7.43
CA PHE A 255 -9.44 18.51 6.04
C PHE A 255 -9.39 17.03 5.62
N SER A 256 -9.28 16.79 4.31
CA SER A 256 -9.02 15.46 3.76
C SER A 256 -8.20 15.59 2.48
N THR A 257 -7.19 14.75 2.32
CA THR A 257 -6.33 14.75 1.13
C THR A 257 -5.82 13.34 0.85
N SER A 258 -5.32 13.10 -0.35
CA SER A 258 -4.66 11.83 -0.70
C SER A 258 -3.39 12.10 -1.48
N PHE A 259 -2.45 11.18 -1.39
CA PHE A 259 -1.17 11.25 -2.06
C PHE A 259 -0.90 9.96 -2.81
N TYR A 260 -0.45 10.09 -4.05
CA TYR A 260 0.07 9.00 -4.85
C TYR A 260 1.60 9.03 -4.83
N TYR A 261 2.19 7.86 -4.62
CA TYR A 261 3.63 7.65 -4.62
C TYR A 261 3.94 6.76 -5.83
N PRO A 262 4.38 7.35 -6.95
CA PRO A 262 4.61 6.60 -8.18
C PRO A 262 5.59 5.45 -7.95
N PRO A 263 5.27 4.20 -8.35
CA PRO A 263 6.20 3.09 -8.27
C PRO A 263 7.55 3.37 -8.95
N GLU A 264 7.57 4.15 -10.04
CA GLU A 264 8.80 4.48 -10.76
C GLU A 264 9.78 5.31 -9.91
N GLU A 265 9.27 6.22 -9.08
CA GLU A 265 10.07 7.03 -8.14
C GLU A 265 10.76 6.13 -7.11
N GLN A 266 10.11 5.05 -6.70
CA GLN A 266 10.68 4.09 -5.76
C GLN A 266 11.61 3.07 -6.43
N TYR A 267 11.31 2.71 -7.68
CA TYR A 267 12.11 1.75 -8.45
C TYR A 267 13.45 2.36 -8.88
N TYR A 268 13.45 3.57 -9.41
CA TYR A 268 14.64 4.23 -9.96
C TYR A 268 15.22 5.34 -9.08
N GLY A 269 14.40 5.95 -8.22
CA GLY A 269 14.82 7.09 -7.39
C GLY A 269 15.50 6.71 -6.07
N LEU A 270 15.29 5.49 -5.56
CA LEU A 270 15.92 5.01 -4.33
C LEU A 270 17.27 4.33 -4.65
N GLY A 271 18.36 4.95 -4.21
CA GLY A 271 19.70 4.35 -4.30
C GLY A 271 19.86 3.23 -3.27
N GLY A 272 20.34 2.06 -3.70
CA GLY A 272 20.71 0.95 -2.78
C GLY A 272 19.52 0.31 -2.07
N ASP A 273 18.66 -0.37 -2.84
CA ASP A 273 17.50 -1.11 -2.32
C ASP A 273 17.47 -2.60 -2.73
N PRO A 274 18.53 -3.39 -2.45
CA PRO A 274 18.64 -4.76 -2.95
C PRO A 274 17.55 -5.68 -2.40
N GLU A 275 17.07 -5.48 -1.17
CA GLU A 275 16.05 -6.34 -0.57
C GLU A 275 14.69 -6.19 -1.25
N ASN A 276 14.30 -4.97 -1.63
CA ASN A 276 13.08 -4.77 -2.41
C ASN A 276 13.28 -5.09 -3.89
N GLN A 277 14.47 -4.83 -4.44
CA GLN A 277 14.82 -5.27 -5.80
C GLN A 277 14.66 -6.78 -5.93
N GLU A 278 15.22 -7.56 -5.00
CA GLU A 278 15.09 -9.02 -4.99
C GLU A 278 13.62 -9.46 -4.92
N LYS A 279 12.78 -8.77 -4.14
CA LYS A 279 11.34 -9.09 -4.10
C LYS A 279 10.64 -8.82 -5.43
N ARG A 280 10.99 -7.73 -6.12
CA ARG A 280 10.47 -7.43 -7.46
C ARG A 280 10.97 -8.47 -8.47
N ASP A 281 12.26 -8.76 -8.47
CA ASP A 281 12.89 -9.74 -9.36
C ASP A 281 12.33 -11.16 -9.13
N ARG A 282 12.10 -11.54 -7.87
CA ARG A 282 11.44 -12.81 -7.52
C ARG A 282 10.00 -12.83 -8.01
N ARG A 283 9.21 -11.76 -7.82
CA ARG A 283 7.86 -11.70 -8.39
C ARG A 283 7.86 -11.78 -9.91
N GLU A 284 8.77 -11.08 -10.57
CA GLU A 284 8.95 -11.21 -12.01
C GLU A 284 9.34 -12.65 -12.39
N THR A 285 10.20 -13.29 -11.60
CA THR A 285 10.63 -14.67 -11.82
C THR A 285 9.53 -15.67 -11.52
N ASP A 286 8.71 -15.47 -10.49
CA ASP A 286 7.57 -16.32 -10.12
C ASP A 286 6.44 -16.16 -11.14
N ASN A 287 6.16 -14.92 -11.56
CA ASN A 287 5.27 -14.65 -12.70
C ASN A 287 5.81 -15.29 -13.98
N ARG A 288 7.13 -15.29 -14.18
CA ARG A 288 7.78 -16.01 -15.30
C ARG A 288 7.73 -17.52 -15.10
N SER A 289 7.86 -18.04 -13.88
CA SER A 289 7.93 -19.47 -13.56
C SER A 289 6.55 -20.12 -13.63
N GLU A 290 5.50 -19.41 -13.21
CA GLU A 290 4.11 -19.75 -13.55
C GLU A 290 3.84 -19.64 -15.05
N ALA A 291 4.54 -18.75 -15.77
CA ALA A 291 4.53 -18.73 -17.23
C ALA A 291 5.42 -19.81 -17.90
N PHE A 292 6.32 -20.49 -17.17
CA PHE A 292 7.26 -21.49 -17.70
C PHE A 292 6.84 -22.95 -17.46
N LEU A 293 5.78 -23.22 -16.70
CA LEU A 293 5.32 -24.60 -16.45
C LEU A 293 4.33 -25.16 -17.49
N THR A 294 4.07 -24.44 -18.58
CA THR A 294 3.47 -25.03 -19.79
C THR A 294 4.27 -24.70 -21.05
N GLU A 295 5.23 -25.59 -21.30
CA GLU A 295 5.78 -26.09 -22.57
C GLU A 295 6.65 -25.21 -23.51
N ASN A 296 7.79 -25.82 -23.84
CA ASN A 296 8.73 -25.60 -24.96
C ASN A 296 9.64 -24.34 -24.93
N PRO A 297 10.98 -24.54 -24.95
CA PRO A 297 11.96 -23.46 -24.90
C PRO A 297 12.06 -22.80 -26.28
N GLY A 298 11.28 -21.75 -26.51
CA GLY A 298 11.38 -21.07 -27.79
C GLY A 298 10.45 -19.91 -28.07
N GLU A 299 9.99 -19.12 -27.10
CA GLU A 299 9.47 -17.78 -27.41
C GLU A 299 9.37 -16.93 -26.14
N LYS A 300 10.09 -15.81 -26.10
CA LYS A 300 10.03 -14.82 -25.01
C LYS A 300 8.84 -13.89 -25.28
N GLY A 301 7.72 -14.13 -24.61
CA GLY A 301 6.50 -13.33 -24.73
C GLY A 301 5.98 -12.85 -23.39
N TYR A 302 5.72 -11.56 -23.27
CA TYR A 302 5.08 -10.93 -22.11
C TYR A 302 3.59 -11.30 -22.10
N GLY A 303 3.12 -12.09 -21.13
CA GLY A 303 1.70 -12.41 -20.96
C GLY A 303 1.31 -12.45 -19.50
N HIS A 304 0.30 -11.66 -19.12
CA HIS A 304 -0.31 -11.69 -17.78
C HIS A 304 -1.36 -12.81 -17.72
N ALA A 305 -1.44 -13.51 -16.58
CA ALA A 305 -2.45 -14.52 -16.31
C ALA A 305 -3.40 -14.02 -15.21
N TYR A 306 -4.71 -14.11 -15.45
CA TYR A 306 -5.80 -13.74 -14.54
C TYR A 306 -6.56 -14.98 -14.08
N GLU A 307 -7.04 -15.01 -12.83
CA GLU A 307 -7.86 -16.11 -12.31
C GLU A 307 -8.94 -15.62 -11.33
N ASP A 308 -10.19 -16.06 -11.53
CA ASP A 308 -11.29 -15.93 -10.58
C ASP A 308 -12.13 -17.22 -10.47
N GLU A 309 -13.30 -17.16 -9.86
CA GLU A 309 -14.22 -18.31 -9.66
C GLU A 309 -14.83 -18.88 -10.96
N LEU A 310 -14.88 -18.10 -12.05
CA LEU A 310 -15.47 -18.51 -13.33
C LEU A 310 -14.43 -18.90 -14.37
N ILE A 311 -13.31 -18.17 -14.43
CA ILE A 311 -12.31 -18.31 -15.49
C ILE A 311 -10.88 -18.09 -14.98
N ARG A 312 -9.97 -18.88 -15.52
CA ARG A 312 -8.53 -18.56 -15.54
C ARG A 312 -8.13 -18.28 -16.98
N TYR A 313 -7.49 -17.16 -17.29
CA TYR A 313 -7.04 -16.90 -18.65
C TYR A 313 -5.66 -16.24 -18.69
N ALA A 314 -4.94 -16.44 -19.78
CA ALA A 314 -3.69 -15.78 -20.08
C ALA A 314 -3.72 -15.31 -21.53
N CYS A 315 -3.28 -14.08 -21.74
CA CYS A 315 -3.28 -13.46 -23.05
C CYS A 315 -1.85 -13.10 -23.47
N HIS A 316 -1.48 -13.47 -24.68
CA HIS A 316 -0.19 -13.16 -25.30
C HIS A 316 -0.41 -12.49 -26.66
N SER A 317 0.44 -11.51 -27.00
CA SER A 317 0.45 -10.89 -28.33
C SER A 317 1.87 -10.91 -28.89
N ASP A 318 2.03 -11.39 -30.12
CA ASP A 318 3.29 -11.33 -30.87
C ASP A 318 3.36 -10.12 -31.82
N GLY A 319 2.33 -9.26 -31.80
CA GLY A 319 2.16 -8.11 -32.70
C GLY A 319 1.44 -8.43 -34.02
N GLN A 320 1.33 -9.69 -34.41
CA GLN A 320 0.52 -10.16 -35.55
C GLN A 320 -0.77 -10.87 -35.12
N GLU A 321 -0.78 -11.54 -33.97
CA GLU A 321 -1.93 -12.24 -33.42
C GLU A 321 -1.97 -12.09 -31.89
N VAL A 322 -3.18 -12.14 -31.35
CA VAL A 322 -3.43 -12.32 -29.92
C VAL A 322 -3.80 -13.77 -29.67
N SER A 323 -3.02 -14.49 -28.87
CA SER A 323 -3.35 -15.81 -28.36
C SER A 323 -3.95 -15.69 -26.95
N LEU A 324 -5.23 -16.05 -26.81
CA LEU A 324 -5.92 -16.15 -25.53
C LEU A 324 -6.06 -17.63 -25.15
N ASN A 325 -5.45 -18.03 -24.04
CA ASN A 325 -5.68 -19.34 -23.43
C ASN A 325 -6.60 -19.15 -22.21
N TYR A 326 -7.66 -19.94 -22.08
CA TYR A 326 -8.54 -19.85 -20.91
C TYR A 326 -9.06 -21.22 -20.45
N ILE A 327 -9.32 -21.31 -19.16
CA ILE A 327 -9.93 -22.45 -18.48
C ILE A 327 -11.25 -21.96 -17.87
N LEU A 328 -12.36 -22.52 -18.32
CA LEU A 328 -13.66 -22.31 -17.71
C LEU A 328 -13.83 -23.27 -16.53
N LYS A 329 -14.19 -22.75 -15.36
CA LYS A 329 -14.43 -23.55 -14.15
C LYS A 329 -15.84 -24.14 -14.12
N THR A 330 -16.76 -23.54 -14.86
CA THR A 330 -18.16 -23.94 -14.99
C THR A 330 -18.63 -23.76 -16.43
N ASP A 331 -19.65 -24.50 -16.83
CA ASP A 331 -20.28 -24.34 -18.14
C ASP A 331 -20.87 -22.92 -18.26
N SER A 332 -20.54 -22.21 -19.33
CA SER A 332 -20.91 -20.79 -19.48
C SER A 332 -20.96 -20.34 -20.93
N ASP A 333 -21.74 -19.29 -21.20
CA ASP A 333 -21.67 -18.56 -22.45
C ASP A 333 -20.39 -17.71 -22.47
N VAL A 334 -19.61 -17.78 -23.55
CA VAL A 334 -18.34 -17.08 -23.70
C VAL A 334 -18.37 -16.16 -24.92
N GLY A 335 -18.08 -14.88 -24.71
CA GLY A 335 -17.93 -13.88 -25.77
C GLY A 335 -16.54 -13.25 -25.73
N ILE A 336 -15.77 -13.33 -26.80
CA ILE A 336 -14.43 -12.75 -26.88
C ILE A 336 -14.40 -11.75 -28.02
N GLU A 337 -14.13 -10.48 -27.74
CA GLU A 337 -14.22 -9.39 -28.71
C GLU A 337 -13.00 -8.48 -28.65
N LEU A 338 -12.45 -8.07 -29.80
CA LEU A 338 -11.32 -7.15 -29.87
C LEU A 338 -11.77 -5.78 -30.40
N TYR A 339 -11.37 -4.72 -29.72
CA TYR A 339 -11.70 -3.33 -30.05
C TYR A 339 -10.45 -2.46 -30.19
N ASP A 340 -10.53 -1.36 -30.94
CA ASP A 340 -9.62 -0.23 -30.73
C ASP A 340 -10.11 0.70 -29.61
N ILE A 341 -9.27 1.65 -29.21
CA ILE A 341 -9.61 2.69 -28.22
C ILE A 341 -10.77 3.62 -28.63
N ARG A 342 -11.21 3.59 -29.90
CA ARG A 342 -12.37 4.35 -30.39
C ARG A 342 -13.65 3.52 -30.36
N GLY A 343 -13.59 2.29 -29.85
CA GLY A 343 -14.73 1.37 -29.74
C GLY A 343 -15.08 0.64 -31.04
N ARG A 344 -14.23 0.67 -32.08
CA ARG A 344 -14.46 -0.11 -33.30
C ARG A 344 -14.07 -1.56 -33.05
N ARG A 345 -14.99 -2.49 -33.30
CA ARG A 345 -14.78 -3.94 -33.14
C ARG A 345 -14.10 -4.54 -34.36
N TYR A 346 -13.03 -5.30 -34.15
CA TYR A 346 -12.25 -5.97 -35.20
C TYR A 346 -12.51 -7.47 -35.29
N SER A 347 -12.71 -8.14 -34.16
CA SER A 347 -13.01 -9.57 -34.10
C SER A 347 -13.99 -9.87 -32.98
N ALA A 348 -14.75 -10.94 -33.16
CA ALA A 348 -15.73 -11.42 -32.19
C ALA A 348 -15.86 -12.94 -32.31
N VAL A 349 -15.75 -13.64 -31.19
CA VAL A 349 -16.04 -15.07 -31.02
C VAL A 349 -17.16 -15.17 -30.00
N GLN A 350 -18.18 -15.98 -30.29
CA GLN A 350 -19.31 -16.22 -29.40
C GLN A 350 -19.57 -17.72 -29.31
N LYS A 351 -19.62 -18.25 -28.10
CA LYS A 351 -19.83 -19.66 -27.79
C LYS A 351 -20.91 -19.80 -26.74
N ALA A 352 -22.04 -20.36 -27.12
CA ALA A 352 -23.13 -20.65 -26.18
C ALA A 352 -22.87 -21.98 -25.46
N CYS A 353 -23.11 -22.01 -24.15
CA CYS A 353 -23.04 -23.19 -23.29
C CYS A 353 -21.72 -23.97 -23.45
N GLN A 354 -20.60 -23.26 -23.45
CA GLN A 354 -19.29 -23.89 -23.54
C GLN A 354 -18.99 -24.62 -22.23
N SER A 355 -18.67 -25.92 -22.32
CA SER A 355 -18.41 -26.74 -21.14
C SER A 355 -17.19 -26.26 -20.35
N ALA A 356 -17.15 -26.55 -19.04
CA ALA A 356 -15.95 -26.36 -18.25
C ALA A 356 -14.76 -27.12 -18.86
N GLY A 357 -13.58 -26.49 -18.89
CA GLY A 357 -12.40 -27.05 -19.56
C GLY A 357 -11.46 -25.99 -20.13
N SER A 358 -10.39 -26.46 -20.77
CA SER A 358 -9.33 -25.61 -21.32
C SER A 358 -9.52 -25.33 -22.81
N TYR A 359 -9.29 -24.09 -23.21
CA TYR A 359 -9.53 -23.59 -24.54
C TYR A 359 -8.46 -22.58 -24.97
N ARG A 360 -8.34 -22.41 -26.29
CA ARG A 360 -7.44 -21.45 -26.92
C ARG A 360 -8.15 -20.73 -28.06
N GLU A 361 -7.95 -19.43 -28.15
CA GLU A 361 -8.44 -18.57 -29.23
C GLU A 361 -7.29 -17.74 -29.79
N GLN A 362 -7.31 -17.53 -31.10
CA GLN A 362 -6.37 -16.68 -31.81
C GLN A 362 -7.13 -15.58 -32.52
N LEU A 363 -6.76 -14.33 -32.26
CA LEU A 363 -7.39 -13.16 -32.86
C LEU A 363 -6.35 -12.43 -33.72
N PRO A 364 -6.62 -12.22 -35.02
CA PRO A 364 -5.66 -11.58 -35.91
C PRO A 364 -5.51 -10.09 -35.57
N LEU A 365 -4.26 -9.66 -35.39
CA LEU A 365 -3.84 -8.26 -35.38
C LEU A 365 -3.17 -7.86 -36.71
N GLY A 366 -2.76 -8.82 -37.54
CA GLY A 366 -2.13 -8.61 -38.83
C GLY A 366 -2.94 -7.65 -39.71
N GLY A 367 -2.31 -6.56 -40.17
CA GLY A 367 -2.98 -5.52 -40.96
C GLY A 367 -3.62 -4.37 -40.17
N LEU A 368 -3.72 -4.47 -38.84
CA LEU A 368 -4.20 -3.35 -38.01
C LEU A 368 -3.08 -2.31 -37.74
N PRO A 369 -3.39 -1.01 -37.59
CA PRO A 369 -2.38 0.01 -37.26
C PRO A 369 -1.67 -0.25 -35.92
N ALA A 370 -0.44 0.24 -35.76
CA ALA A 370 0.21 0.30 -34.46
C ALA A 370 -0.63 1.16 -33.50
N GLY A 371 -0.77 0.72 -32.25
CA GLY A 371 -1.64 1.35 -31.27
C GLY A 371 -2.14 0.40 -30.19
N GLU A 372 -3.08 0.90 -29.39
CA GLU A 372 -3.68 0.17 -28.28
C GLU A 372 -5.01 -0.47 -28.70
N TYR A 373 -5.20 -1.72 -28.29
CA TYR A 373 -6.41 -2.51 -28.50
C TYR A 373 -6.92 -3.03 -27.15
N LEU A 374 -8.23 -3.27 -27.07
CA LEU A 374 -8.89 -3.83 -25.90
C LEU A 374 -9.50 -5.18 -26.26
N LEU A 375 -9.05 -6.24 -25.58
CA LEU A 375 -9.66 -7.55 -25.64
C LEU A 375 -10.69 -7.67 -24.52
N ARG A 376 -11.96 -7.84 -24.87
CA ARG A 376 -13.07 -8.05 -23.95
C ARG A 376 -13.41 -9.54 -23.92
N ILE A 377 -13.49 -10.12 -22.72
CA ILE A 377 -13.87 -11.51 -22.50
C ILE A 377 -15.13 -11.50 -21.63
N ALA A 378 -16.26 -11.97 -22.11
CA ALA A 378 -17.49 -12.14 -21.37
C ALA A 378 -17.68 -13.62 -21.04
N VAL A 379 -17.96 -13.94 -19.78
CA VAL A 379 -18.27 -15.30 -19.30
C VAL A 379 -19.54 -15.21 -18.46
N GLY A 380 -20.66 -15.69 -19.01
CA GLY A 380 -21.98 -15.45 -18.43
C GLY A 380 -22.26 -13.96 -18.24
N ASP A 381 -22.54 -13.55 -16.99
CA ASP A 381 -22.83 -12.15 -16.64
C ASP A 381 -21.58 -11.31 -16.34
N LYS A 382 -20.39 -11.93 -16.24
CA LYS A 382 -19.14 -11.20 -15.95
C LYS A 382 -18.38 -10.85 -17.23
N THR A 383 -17.72 -9.69 -17.21
CA THR A 383 -16.86 -9.22 -18.30
C THR A 383 -15.47 -8.87 -17.76
N TYR A 384 -14.44 -9.33 -18.45
CA TYR A 384 -13.03 -9.11 -18.23
C TYR A 384 -12.44 -8.32 -19.41
N GLY A 385 -11.33 -7.65 -19.19
CA GLY A 385 -10.70 -6.78 -20.20
C GLY A 385 -9.18 -6.82 -20.11
N GLU A 386 -8.52 -7.02 -21.25
CA GLU A 386 -7.07 -6.97 -21.40
C GLU A 386 -6.67 -5.90 -22.40
N LYS A 387 -5.63 -5.13 -22.06
CA LYS A 387 -5.05 -4.12 -22.96
C LYS A 387 -3.92 -4.75 -23.76
N ILE A 388 -4.01 -4.67 -25.09
CA ILE A 388 -3.02 -5.20 -26.02
C ILE A 388 -2.33 -4.04 -26.74
N LEU A 389 -1.00 -3.99 -26.63
CA LEU A 389 -0.20 -2.99 -27.35
C LEU A 389 0.37 -3.62 -28.62
N LYS A 390 0.03 -3.05 -29.77
CA LYS A 390 0.67 -3.37 -31.06
C LYS A 390 1.71 -2.30 -31.39
N ARG A 391 2.97 -2.70 -31.49
CA ARG A 391 4.10 -1.81 -31.83
C ARG A 391 4.34 -1.71 -33.32
#